data_AF-A0A484ZC15-F1
#
_entry.id   AF-A0A484ZC15-F1
#
_cell.length_a   1.000
_cell.length_b   1.000
_cell.length_c   1.000
_cell.angle_alpha   90.00
_cell.angle_beta   90.00
_cell.angle_gamma   90.00
#
_symmetry.space_group_name_H-M   'P 1'
#
loop_
_entity.id
_entity.type
_entity.pdbx_description
1 polymer ?
#
loop_
_entity_poly.entity_id
_entity_poly.type
_entity_poly.pdbx_seq_one_letter_code
_entity_poly.pdbx_strand_id
1 'polypeptide(L)'
;MLMSFNKAFDITVHTYDVDRTSGGTIDTAPYIAPNGTTTIMTANGPNATVRVSNTGQLSGVAPSNGAILAIGGGKGINDGVIDMSNVSMTARNNSSVVNNGNIYVWFTTTAAQRATGLGMYATGSGATAINNGSLSVRPYNNASVNPLDRNIGMRSADGGYAENNNLIDLSPSAILNDTVSAVTGVLVSSGGSFTNTETAEIRLGNGFTTANNTIAVDVVSGAGTVINNGTISFGDMAKGAVGLNAENAGTVNVQNNGEIIIGGTSGDSQNVGIYAKASKGLLNKGLIDITGINAIGIKAVNGGSIDSVGSSLIRVGGTTEGLRNYGGWIEGVGSTVNLSGTINLLGENAIGLHARDGGQVNLSGDGAVNFGAANQIGFYVYGTDSNIKNTSTHGMNVSTMGSTLFRIASGAKFVGGVDIAKVTASGENAYALFVTGKDGGNTSKFTSGSMTIELTGSGSTGVLIEGGAEGLIENSAIIHLNQTNAIAGIADGNGHDLAVI
;
A
#
# COMPACT_ATOMS: atom_id res chain seq x y z
N MET A 1 46.49 -29.00 -27.78
CA MET A 1 45.18 -28.32 -27.88
C MET A 1 44.12 -29.41 -27.82
N LEU A 2 43.07 -29.25 -27.00
CA LEU A 2 42.02 -30.23 -26.61
C LEU A 2 42.38 -31.23 -25.50
N MET A 3 42.45 -30.76 -24.26
CA MET A 3 42.19 -31.58 -23.06
C MET A 3 41.79 -30.65 -21.90
N SER A 4 40.57 -30.11 -21.92
CA SER A 4 39.95 -29.42 -20.76
C SER A 4 38.50 -29.04 -21.11
N PHE A 5 37.53 -29.94 -20.97
CA PHE A 5 36.12 -29.52 -20.89
C PHE A 5 35.16 -30.45 -20.12
N ASN A 6 35.52 -31.67 -19.71
CA ASN A 6 34.57 -32.60 -19.07
C ASN A 6 34.89 -32.91 -17.60
N LYS A 7 34.75 -31.93 -16.71
CA LYS A 7 34.54 -32.15 -15.27
C LYS A 7 33.49 -31.14 -14.77
N ALA A 8 32.24 -31.31 -15.19
CA ALA A 8 31.15 -30.43 -14.77
C ALA A 8 30.03 -31.16 -14.01
N PHE A 9 30.09 -32.49 -13.86
CA PHE A 9 29.19 -33.23 -12.98
C PHE A 9 29.75 -34.62 -12.66
N ASP A 10 29.49 -35.09 -11.44
CA ASP A 10 29.62 -36.49 -11.05
C ASP A 10 28.22 -37.12 -11.07
N ILE A 11 28.06 -38.24 -11.79
CA ILE A 11 26.85 -39.07 -11.71
C ILE A 11 27.11 -40.17 -10.71
N THR A 12 26.39 -40.14 -9.60
CA THR A 12 26.28 -41.30 -8.72
C THR A 12 25.01 -42.05 -9.09
N VAL A 13 25.15 -43.21 -9.74
CA VAL A 13 24.03 -44.11 -10.00
C VAL A 13 23.86 -45.02 -8.79
N HIS A 14 22.66 -45.06 -8.24
CA HIS A 14 22.27 -46.06 -7.26
C HIS A 14 21.27 -47.02 -7.89
N THR A 15 21.58 -48.31 -7.82
CA THR A 15 20.72 -49.39 -8.32
C THR A 15 20.08 -50.07 -7.12
N TYR A 16 18.76 -50.22 -7.13
CA TYR A 16 18.02 -50.90 -6.07
C TYR A 16 17.13 -51.98 -6.67
N ASP A 17 17.11 -53.14 -6.02
CA ASP A 17 16.20 -54.22 -6.35
C ASP A 17 14.83 -53.93 -5.73
N VAL A 18 13.80 -53.82 -6.57
CA VAL A 18 12.42 -53.71 -6.12
C VAL A 18 11.78 -55.09 -6.21
N ASP A 19 11.56 -55.73 -5.06
CA ASP A 19 10.73 -56.94 -5.00
C ASP A 19 9.28 -56.57 -5.32
N ARG A 20 8.82 -56.97 -6.51
CA ARG A 20 7.47 -56.69 -7.02
C ARG A 20 6.44 -57.76 -6.62
N THR A 21 6.79 -58.70 -5.73
CA THR A 21 5.84 -59.70 -5.22
C THR A 21 4.91 -59.10 -4.16
N SER A 22 3.69 -59.63 -4.08
CA SER A 22 2.71 -59.23 -3.06
C SER A 22 3.22 -59.61 -1.66
N GLY A 23 3.65 -58.60 -0.88
CA GLY A 23 4.25 -58.78 0.45
C GLY A 23 5.77 -58.56 0.49
N GLY A 24 6.40 -58.22 -0.63
CA GLY A 24 7.82 -57.83 -0.68
C GLY A 24 8.09 -56.56 0.12
N THR A 25 9.12 -56.58 0.96
CA THR A 25 9.61 -55.39 1.66
C THR A 25 10.41 -54.53 0.69
N ILE A 26 9.93 -53.31 0.43
CA ILE A 26 10.74 -52.28 -0.24
C ILE A 26 11.91 -51.96 0.70
N ASP A 27 13.14 -52.01 0.20
CA ASP A 27 14.27 -51.42 0.91
C ASP A 27 13.98 -49.91 1.05
N THR A 28 13.63 -49.49 2.26
CA THR A 28 13.28 -48.10 2.56
C THR A 28 14.52 -47.25 2.85
N ALA A 29 15.71 -47.84 3.00
CA ALA A 29 16.96 -47.11 3.23
C ALA A 29 17.21 -45.96 2.23
N PRO A 30 16.87 -46.05 0.92
CA PRO A 30 17.03 -44.95 -0.04
C PRO A 30 16.05 -43.80 0.21
N TYR A 31 14.89 -44.10 0.79
CA TYR A 31 13.85 -43.13 1.12
C TYR A 31 14.05 -42.48 2.49
N ILE A 32 14.88 -43.09 3.35
CA ILE A 32 15.18 -42.63 4.71
C ILE A 32 16.61 -42.04 4.82
N ALA A 33 17.47 -42.25 3.82
CA ALA A 33 18.78 -41.60 3.76
C ALA A 33 18.61 -40.07 3.85
N PRO A 34 19.49 -39.34 4.57
CA PRO A 34 19.43 -37.88 4.60
C PRO A 34 19.62 -37.34 3.19
N ASN A 35 18.52 -37.09 2.49
CA ASN A 35 18.53 -36.31 1.26
C ASN A 35 19.02 -34.93 1.67
N GLY A 36 20.28 -34.62 1.39
CA GLY A 36 20.94 -33.37 1.81
C GLY A 36 20.23 -32.12 1.26
N THR A 37 20.97 -31.15 0.75
CA THR A 37 20.30 -29.99 0.14
C THR A 37 19.59 -30.42 -1.14
N THR A 38 18.26 -30.52 -1.10
CA THR A 38 17.42 -30.85 -2.26
C THR A 38 17.06 -29.57 -3.01
N THR A 39 17.56 -29.43 -4.22
CA THR A 39 17.34 -28.33 -5.18
C THR A 39 17.65 -28.85 -6.59
N ILE A 40 17.17 -28.18 -7.63
CA ILE A 40 17.43 -28.60 -9.02
C ILE A 40 18.83 -28.18 -9.47
N MET A 41 19.23 -26.94 -9.17
CA MET A 41 20.55 -26.41 -9.49
C MET A 41 21.16 -25.71 -8.27
N THR A 42 22.40 -26.06 -7.90
CA THR A 42 23.14 -25.37 -6.84
C THR A 42 24.39 -24.70 -7.37
N ALA A 43 24.57 -23.42 -7.09
CA ALA A 43 25.86 -22.74 -7.15
C ALA A 43 26.44 -22.66 -5.74
N ASN A 44 27.52 -23.41 -5.46
CA ASN A 44 28.20 -23.42 -4.17
C ASN A 44 29.66 -23.00 -4.32
N GLY A 45 30.00 -21.82 -3.79
CA GLY A 45 31.36 -21.25 -3.83
C GLY A 45 31.44 -19.94 -4.62
N PRO A 46 32.46 -19.09 -4.37
CA PRO A 46 32.54 -17.71 -4.84
C PRO A 46 32.60 -17.53 -6.37
N ASN A 47 32.96 -18.58 -7.10
CA ASN A 47 33.02 -18.59 -8.56
C ASN A 47 32.02 -19.57 -9.19
N ALA A 48 31.17 -20.22 -8.37
CA ALA A 48 30.18 -21.15 -8.86
C ALA A 48 29.01 -20.37 -9.48
N THR A 49 28.65 -20.71 -10.72
CA THR A 49 27.48 -20.14 -11.40
C THR A 49 26.61 -21.27 -11.96
N VAL A 50 25.31 -21.18 -11.72
CA VAL A 50 24.30 -21.98 -12.42
C VAL A 50 23.39 -21.06 -13.22
N ARG A 51 22.97 -21.51 -14.41
CA ARG A 51 22.22 -20.68 -15.35
C ARG A 51 21.16 -21.49 -16.09
N VAL A 52 19.92 -21.01 -16.05
CA VAL A 52 18.88 -21.38 -17.01
C VAL A 52 19.03 -20.44 -18.21
N SER A 53 19.38 -20.98 -19.37
CA SER A 53 19.57 -20.18 -20.60
C SER A 53 18.25 -19.58 -21.08
N ASN A 54 18.32 -18.64 -22.02
CA ASN A 54 17.15 -17.98 -22.62
C ASN A 54 16.16 -18.93 -23.32
N THR A 55 16.61 -20.11 -23.75
CA THR A 55 15.76 -21.19 -24.29
C THR A 55 15.42 -22.26 -23.26
N GLY A 56 15.96 -22.16 -22.05
CA GLY A 56 15.77 -23.11 -20.97
C GLY A 56 14.46 -22.87 -20.22
N GLN A 57 13.88 -23.95 -19.70
CA GLN A 57 12.69 -23.89 -18.87
C GLN A 57 12.81 -24.88 -17.71
N LEU A 58 12.44 -24.43 -16.50
CA LEU A 58 12.18 -25.27 -15.33
C LEU A 58 10.70 -25.17 -14.99
N SER A 59 10.02 -26.31 -14.90
CA SER A 59 8.59 -26.35 -14.55
C SER A 59 8.25 -27.52 -13.63
N GLY A 60 7.20 -27.34 -12.83
CA GLY A 60 6.70 -28.35 -11.89
C GLY A 60 6.84 -27.96 -10.42
N VAL A 61 7.12 -28.91 -9.55
CA VAL A 61 7.20 -28.69 -8.09
C VAL A 61 8.66 -28.60 -7.67
N ALA A 62 9.09 -27.43 -7.19
CA ALA A 62 10.46 -27.28 -6.74
C ALA A 62 10.71 -28.02 -5.41
N PRO A 63 11.88 -28.64 -5.22
CA PRO A 63 12.29 -29.16 -3.92
C PRO A 63 12.36 -28.06 -2.84
N SER A 64 12.55 -28.44 -1.58
CA SER A 64 12.48 -27.52 -0.43
C SER A 64 13.42 -26.30 -0.47
N ASN A 65 14.58 -26.40 -1.13
CA ASN A 65 15.51 -25.27 -1.29
C ASN A 65 15.38 -24.54 -2.63
N GLY A 66 14.34 -24.85 -3.40
CA GLY A 66 13.97 -24.19 -4.64
C GLY A 66 14.60 -24.75 -5.91
N ALA A 67 14.28 -24.14 -7.05
CA ALA A 67 14.82 -24.56 -8.35
C ALA A 67 16.31 -24.19 -8.47
N ILE A 68 16.66 -22.97 -8.09
CA ILE A 68 18.04 -22.49 -8.06
C ILE A 68 18.42 -22.08 -6.64
N LEU A 69 19.51 -22.64 -6.12
CA LEU A 69 20.08 -22.27 -4.84
C LEU A 69 21.52 -21.75 -5.02
N ALA A 70 21.78 -20.53 -4.54
CA ALA A 70 23.10 -19.93 -4.48
C ALA A 70 23.59 -19.83 -3.02
N ILE A 71 24.74 -20.45 -2.73
CA ILE A 71 25.37 -20.50 -1.40
C ILE A 71 26.90 -20.34 -1.51
N GLY A 72 27.55 -19.99 -0.40
CA GLY A 72 29.01 -19.92 -0.33
C GLY A 72 29.64 -18.88 -1.27
N GLY A 73 28.90 -17.82 -1.62
CA GLY A 73 29.32 -16.83 -2.61
C GLY A 73 28.89 -17.15 -4.04
N GLY A 74 28.06 -18.18 -4.26
CA GLY A 74 27.63 -18.61 -5.58
C GLY A 74 26.65 -17.64 -6.26
N LYS A 75 26.43 -17.85 -7.56
CA LYS A 75 25.52 -17.07 -8.39
C LYS A 75 24.53 -17.95 -9.16
N GLY A 76 23.23 -17.70 -8.98
CA GLY A 76 22.16 -18.30 -9.77
C GLY A 76 21.60 -17.32 -10.79
N ILE A 77 21.40 -17.74 -12.04
CA ILE A 77 20.88 -16.88 -13.11
C ILE A 77 19.74 -17.57 -13.84
N ASN A 78 18.64 -16.86 -14.08
CA ASN A 78 17.59 -17.26 -14.99
C ASN A 78 17.48 -16.27 -16.16
N ASP A 79 17.73 -16.68 -17.39
CA ASP A 79 17.32 -15.89 -18.58
C ASP A 79 16.15 -16.52 -19.34
N GLY A 80 15.75 -17.72 -18.96
CA GLY A 80 14.68 -18.47 -19.59
C GLY A 80 13.39 -18.34 -18.79
N VAL A 81 12.73 -19.48 -18.56
CA VAL A 81 11.46 -19.54 -17.83
C VAL A 81 11.59 -20.43 -16.60
N ILE A 82 11.16 -19.93 -15.45
CA ILE A 82 10.89 -20.76 -14.26
C ILE A 82 9.40 -20.67 -13.96
N ASP A 83 8.68 -21.78 -14.13
CA ASP A 83 7.25 -21.91 -13.86
C ASP A 83 7.03 -23.02 -12.83
N MET A 84 7.33 -22.70 -11.57
CA MET A 84 7.39 -23.70 -10.50
C MET A 84 6.59 -23.31 -9.27
N SER A 85 6.07 -24.32 -8.56
CA SER A 85 5.58 -24.14 -7.19
C SER A 85 6.71 -24.21 -6.17
N ASN A 86 6.45 -23.76 -4.94
CA ASN A 86 7.45 -23.58 -3.87
C ASN A 86 8.43 -22.44 -4.21
N VAL A 87 9.74 -22.58 -3.96
CA VAL A 87 10.71 -21.49 -4.19
C VAL A 87 11.35 -21.57 -5.59
N SER A 88 11.36 -20.49 -6.38
CA SER A 88 12.03 -20.49 -7.69
C SER A 88 13.55 -20.27 -7.54
N MET A 89 13.98 -19.20 -6.87
CA MET A 89 15.40 -18.88 -6.71
C MET A 89 15.72 -18.43 -5.27
N THR A 90 16.76 -18.99 -4.66
CA THR A 90 17.23 -18.64 -3.31
C THR A 90 18.70 -18.25 -3.31
N ALA A 91 19.04 -17.13 -2.69
CA ALA A 91 20.40 -16.75 -2.31
C ALA A 91 20.56 -16.76 -0.79
N ARG A 92 21.63 -17.37 -0.28
CA ARG A 92 22.02 -17.30 1.14
C ARG A 92 23.41 -16.73 1.31
N ASN A 93 23.59 -15.83 2.28
CA ASN A 93 24.90 -15.31 2.76
C ASN A 93 25.93 -14.99 1.65
N ASN A 94 26.14 -13.72 1.32
CA ASN A 94 27.07 -13.25 0.29
C ASN A 94 26.88 -13.88 -1.11
N SER A 95 25.74 -14.54 -1.37
CA SER A 95 25.42 -15.18 -2.65
C SER A 95 24.36 -14.39 -3.39
N SER A 96 24.19 -14.63 -4.70
CA SER A 96 23.27 -13.85 -5.53
C SER A 96 22.39 -14.72 -6.42
N VAL A 97 21.13 -14.30 -6.60
CA VAL A 97 20.23 -14.82 -7.63
C VAL A 97 19.72 -13.68 -8.50
N VAL A 98 19.70 -13.90 -9.81
CA VAL A 98 19.32 -12.90 -10.81
C VAL A 98 18.30 -13.48 -11.77
N ASN A 99 17.14 -12.85 -11.90
CA ASN A 99 16.15 -13.14 -12.93
C ASN A 99 16.25 -12.11 -14.06
N ASN A 100 16.67 -12.54 -15.24
CA ASN A 100 16.58 -11.77 -16.50
C ASN A 100 15.43 -12.24 -17.40
N GLY A 101 14.85 -13.41 -17.10
CA GLY A 101 13.79 -14.05 -17.87
C GLY A 101 12.41 -13.90 -17.22
N ASN A 102 11.60 -14.96 -17.27
CA ASN A 102 10.27 -14.97 -16.69
C ASN A 102 10.20 -15.94 -15.50
N ILE A 103 9.64 -15.48 -14.38
CA ILE A 103 9.28 -16.33 -13.25
C ILE A 103 7.77 -16.29 -13.07
N TYR A 104 7.13 -17.46 -13.03
CA TYR A 104 5.73 -17.61 -12.66
C TYR A 104 5.64 -18.29 -11.30
N VAL A 105 5.13 -17.58 -10.32
CA VAL A 105 4.96 -18.07 -8.95
C VAL A 105 3.56 -18.62 -8.79
N TRP A 106 3.44 -19.90 -8.43
CA TRP A 106 2.17 -20.55 -8.15
C TRP A 106 2.31 -21.65 -7.09
N PHE A 107 1.22 -22.35 -6.78
CA PHE A 107 1.17 -23.37 -5.73
C PHE A 107 0.44 -24.66 -6.16
N THR A 108 0.70 -25.79 -5.49
CA THR A 108 0.12 -27.12 -5.75
C THR A 108 -0.92 -27.57 -4.73
N THR A 109 -2.10 -27.94 -5.20
CA THR A 109 -3.38 -28.08 -4.46
C THR A 109 -3.52 -29.14 -3.35
N THR A 110 -2.48 -29.84 -2.89
CA THR A 110 -2.66 -30.89 -1.88
C THR A 110 -2.50 -30.38 -0.43
N ALA A 111 -3.46 -30.73 0.44
CA ALA A 111 -3.50 -30.31 1.85
C ALA A 111 -2.26 -30.71 2.67
N ALA A 112 -1.49 -31.70 2.20
CA ALA A 112 -0.28 -32.21 2.82
C ALA A 112 0.99 -31.38 2.50
N GLN A 113 0.92 -30.43 1.55
CA GLN A 113 2.09 -29.70 1.04
C GLN A 113 1.85 -28.19 1.04
N ARG A 114 1.36 -27.62 2.15
CA ARG A 114 1.14 -26.16 2.32
C ARG A 114 2.47 -25.38 2.28
N ALA A 115 3.03 -25.18 1.08
CA ALA A 115 4.24 -24.41 0.86
C ALA A 115 3.88 -23.17 0.03
N THR A 116 3.96 -21.99 0.65
CA THR A 116 3.81 -20.71 -0.05
C THR A 116 4.68 -20.66 -1.30
N GLY A 117 4.09 -20.34 -2.46
CA GLY A 117 4.86 -20.07 -3.68
C GLY A 117 5.72 -18.82 -3.46
N LEU A 118 7.02 -18.91 -3.75
CA LEU A 118 7.97 -17.82 -3.60
C LEU A 118 8.84 -17.71 -4.86
N GLY A 119 8.82 -16.57 -5.53
CA GLY A 119 9.67 -16.35 -6.71
C GLY A 119 11.14 -16.29 -6.32
N MET A 120 11.55 -15.21 -5.67
CA MET A 120 12.96 -14.98 -5.33
C MET A 120 13.14 -14.75 -3.83
N TYR A 121 14.16 -15.36 -3.23
CA TYR A 121 14.46 -15.20 -1.80
C TYR A 121 15.92 -14.83 -1.56
N ALA A 122 16.16 -13.72 -0.88
CA ALA A 122 17.46 -13.36 -0.33
C ALA A 122 17.43 -13.44 1.21
N THR A 123 18.29 -14.27 1.79
CA THR A 123 18.41 -14.40 3.26
C THR A 123 19.86 -14.45 3.71
N GLY A 124 20.16 -13.79 4.82
CA GLY A 124 21.51 -13.72 5.37
C GLY A 124 22.32 -12.55 4.83
N SER A 125 23.33 -12.15 5.59
CA SER A 125 24.16 -10.98 5.29
C SER A 125 24.78 -11.06 3.88
N GLY A 126 24.61 -9.99 3.11
CA GLY A 126 25.17 -9.86 1.75
C GLY A 126 24.47 -10.70 0.68
N ALA A 127 23.38 -11.42 1.00
CA ALA A 127 22.60 -12.12 -0.01
C ALA A 127 21.79 -11.14 -0.88
N THR A 128 21.73 -11.37 -2.19
CA THR A 128 20.97 -10.51 -3.12
C THR A 128 20.03 -11.29 -4.02
N ALA A 129 18.81 -10.78 -4.23
CA ALA A 129 17.85 -11.25 -5.22
C ALA A 129 17.47 -10.09 -6.16
N ILE A 130 17.82 -10.20 -7.45
CA ILE A 130 17.67 -9.10 -8.43
C ILE A 130 16.73 -9.53 -9.57
N ASN A 131 15.62 -8.82 -9.74
CA ASN A 131 14.66 -9.06 -10.83
C ASN A 131 14.83 -8.02 -11.96
N ASN A 132 15.53 -8.39 -13.02
CA ASN A 132 15.62 -7.63 -14.28
C ASN A 132 14.55 -8.05 -15.30
N GLY A 133 13.98 -9.23 -15.13
CA GLY A 133 12.96 -9.82 -16.01
C GLY A 133 11.53 -9.54 -15.52
N SER A 134 10.63 -10.48 -15.80
CA SER A 134 9.27 -10.44 -15.27
C SER A 134 9.07 -11.47 -14.17
N LEU A 135 8.32 -11.09 -13.14
CA LEU A 135 7.89 -11.96 -12.06
C LEU A 135 6.37 -11.85 -11.92
N SER A 136 5.65 -12.92 -12.22
CA SER A 136 4.19 -12.97 -12.13
C SER A 136 3.74 -13.83 -10.95
N VAL A 137 3.00 -13.24 -10.01
CA VAL A 137 2.52 -13.92 -8.79
C VAL A 137 1.05 -14.31 -8.91
N ARG A 138 0.78 -15.61 -9.10
CA ARG A 138 -0.59 -16.10 -9.32
C ARG A 138 -1.35 -16.26 -8.00
N PRO A 139 -2.59 -15.77 -7.90
CA PRO A 139 -3.44 -16.03 -6.73
C PRO A 139 -3.84 -17.50 -6.68
N TYR A 140 -4.29 -17.92 -5.51
CA TYR A 140 -4.79 -19.27 -5.29
C TYR A 140 -6.28 -19.37 -5.65
N ASN A 141 -6.70 -20.57 -6.11
CA ASN A 141 -8.09 -20.90 -6.43
C ASN A 141 -8.53 -22.18 -5.68
N ASN A 142 -8.77 -22.08 -4.37
CA ASN A 142 -9.56 -23.07 -3.63
C ASN A 142 -10.00 -22.46 -2.27
N ALA A 143 -11.28 -22.61 -1.95
CA ALA A 143 -11.89 -22.10 -0.73
C ALA A 143 -11.39 -22.74 0.58
N SER A 144 -10.64 -23.86 0.49
CA SER A 144 -10.16 -24.63 1.66
C SER A 144 -8.79 -24.19 2.20
N VAL A 145 -8.11 -23.27 1.51
CA VAL A 145 -6.83 -22.71 2.00
C VAL A 145 -7.11 -21.47 2.82
N ASN A 146 -6.29 -21.28 3.86
CA ASN A 146 -6.41 -20.11 4.70
C ASN A 146 -6.23 -18.87 3.79
N PRO A 147 -7.18 -17.92 3.76
CA PRO A 147 -7.03 -16.70 2.97
C PRO A 147 -5.77 -15.88 3.32
N LEU A 148 -5.08 -16.21 4.42
CA LEU A 148 -3.77 -15.66 4.81
C LEU A 148 -2.55 -16.35 4.16
N ASP A 149 -2.72 -17.51 3.51
CA ASP A 149 -1.64 -18.16 2.77
C ASP A 149 -1.50 -17.47 1.41
N ARG A 150 -0.45 -16.66 1.24
CA ARG A 150 -0.29 -15.75 0.08
C ARG A 150 0.97 -16.10 -0.68
N ASN A 151 0.86 -16.30 -2.00
CA ASN A 151 2.05 -16.41 -2.85
C ASN A 151 2.81 -15.07 -2.84
N ILE A 152 4.14 -15.17 -2.85
CA ILE A 152 5.06 -14.05 -2.70
C ILE A 152 5.95 -13.97 -3.93
N GLY A 153 6.08 -12.78 -4.53
CA GLY A 153 7.00 -12.58 -5.63
C GLY A 153 8.45 -12.63 -5.18
N MET A 154 8.84 -11.69 -4.32
CA MET A 154 10.18 -11.62 -3.73
C MET A 154 10.12 -11.57 -2.21
N ARG A 155 11.13 -12.14 -1.56
CA ARG A 155 11.32 -12.02 -0.12
C ARG A 155 12.76 -11.63 0.21
N SER A 156 12.94 -10.76 1.18
CA SER A 156 14.23 -10.44 1.79
C SER A 156 14.17 -10.60 3.31
N ALA A 157 15.18 -11.23 3.92
CA ALA A 157 15.26 -11.47 5.36
C ALA A 157 16.71 -11.51 5.86
N ASP A 158 16.93 -11.36 7.17
CA ASP A 158 18.17 -11.68 7.86
C ASP A 158 19.43 -10.98 7.29
N GLY A 159 19.30 -9.74 6.82
CA GLY A 159 20.37 -8.98 6.16
C GLY A 159 20.43 -9.13 4.64
N GLY A 160 19.50 -9.89 4.05
CA GLY A 160 19.36 -10.05 2.60
C GLY A 160 18.72 -8.83 1.93
N TYR A 161 19.05 -8.63 0.66
CA TYR A 161 18.58 -7.51 -0.15
C TYR A 161 17.82 -8.01 -1.39
N ALA A 162 16.67 -7.42 -1.67
CA ALA A 162 15.88 -7.67 -2.87
C ALA A 162 15.78 -6.39 -3.72
N GLU A 163 15.88 -6.53 -5.03
CA GLU A 163 15.78 -5.41 -5.99
C GLU A 163 14.89 -5.79 -7.16
N ASN A 164 13.92 -4.94 -7.47
CA ASN A 164 13.14 -5.02 -8.71
C ASN A 164 13.61 -3.93 -9.67
N ASN A 165 14.04 -4.34 -10.87
CA ASN A 165 14.49 -3.48 -11.96
C ASN A 165 13.52 -3.43 -13.14
N ASN A 166 12.48 -4.25 -13.13
CA ASN A 166 11.53 -4.33 -14.22
C ASN A 166 10.15 -4.64 -13.64
N LEU A 167 9.55 -5.81 -13.90
CA LEU A 167 8.14 -6.04 -13.61
C LEU A 167 7.93 -7.08 -12.51
N ILE A 168 7.14 -6.72 -11.50
CA ILE A 168 6.42 -7.66 -10.63
C ILE A 168 4.92 -7.49 -10.91
N ASP A 169 4.25 -8.53 -11.41
CA ASP A 169 2.83 -8.50 -11.75
C ASP A 169 2.02 -9.38 -10.79
N LEU A 170 1.08 -8.77 -10.07
CA LEU A 170 0.16 -9.41 -9.13
C LEU A 170 -1.23 -9.64 -9.75
N SER A 171 -1.32 -9.52 -11.06
CA SER A 171 -2.53 -9.72 -11.87
C SER A 171 -2.58 -11.02 -12.70
N PRO A 172 -1.78 -12.08 -12.51
CA PRO A 172 -1.77 -13.14 -13.51
C PRO A 172 -2.92 -14.16 -13.35
N SER A 173 -3.85 -14.09 -14.32
CA SER A 173 -4.67 -15.17 -14.91
C SER A 173 -6.15 -15.30 -14.50
N ALA A 174 -6.94 -15.57 -15.55
CA ALA A 174 -8.36 -15.87 -15.58
C ALA A 174 -8.65 -17.23 -14.94
N ILE A 175 -9.14 -17.28 -13.70
CA ILE A 175 -9.82 -18.48 -13.24
C ILE A 175 -11.16 -18.09 -12.62
N LEU A 176 -12.22 -18.62 -13.23
CA LEU A 176 -13.63 -18.25 -13.16
C LEU A 176 -14.35 -18.56 -11.83
N ASN A 177 -13.69 -18.41 -10.68
CA ASN A 177 -14.30 -18.69 -9.37
C ASN A 177 -14.19 -17.50 -8.42
N ASP A 178 -15.30 -17.17 -7.75
CA ASP A 178 -15.55 -15.96 -6.94
C ASP A 178 -14.65 -15.79 -5.69
N THR A 179 -13.66 -16.64 -5.44
CA THR A 179 -12.78 -16.53 -4.27
C THR A 179 -11.32 -16.78 -4.64
N VAL A 180 -10.67 -15.71 -5.12
CA VAL A 180 -9.22 -15.65 -5.29
C VAL A 180 -8.55 -15.27 -3.96
N SER A 181 -7.41 -15.88 -3.64
CA SER A 181 -6.62 -15.47 -2.47
C SER A 181 -5.83 -14.19 -2.76
N ALA A 182 -5.49 -13.47 -1.69
CA ALA A 182 -4.51 -12.40 -1.78
C ALA A 182 -3.13 -12.91 -2.20
N VAL A 183 -2.34 -12.06 -2.86
CA VAL A 183 -0.92 -12.28 -3.16
C VAL A 183 -0.09 -11.10 -2.71
N THR A 184 1.20 -11.32 -2.50
CA THR A 184 2.18 -10.30 -2.12
C THR A 184 3.24 -10.18 -3.21
N GLY A 185 3.53 -8.96 -3.68
CA GLY A 185 4.65 -8.75 -4.60
C GLY A 185 5.98 -8.94 -3.91
N VAL A 186 6.19 -8.21 -2.81
CA VAL A 186 7.43 -8.26 -2.03
C VAL A 186 7.11 -8.37 -0.55
N LEU A 187 7.74 -9.32 0.15
CA LEU A 187 7.71 -9.42 1.60
C LEU A 187 9.09 -9.05 2.18
N VAL A 188 9.15 -7.97 2.94
CA VAL A 188 10.37 -7.53 3.62
C VAL A 188 10.30 -7.97 5.08
N SER A 189 10.99 -9.07 5.38
CA SER A 189 11.09 -9.66 6.73
C SER A 189 12.14 -8.96 7.59
N SER A 190 12.20 -9.33 8.87
CA SER A 190 13.21 -8.85 9.82
C SER A 190 14.63 -8.90 9.22
N GLY A 191 15.36 -7.80 9.31
CA GLY A 191 16.69 -7.60 8.73
C GLY A 191 16.77 -7.49 7.21
N GLY A 192 15.70 -7.77 6.47
CA GLY A 192 15.67 -7.66 5.01
C GLY A 192 15.53 -6.24 4.51
N SER A 193 15.95 -5.94 3.29
CA SER A 193 15.76 -4.64 2.63
C SER A 193 15.32 -4.80 1.17
N PHE A 194 14.60 -3.81 0.65
CA PHE A 194 14.06 -3.84 -0.70
C PHE A 194 14.17 -2.50 -1.44
N THR A 195 14.37 -2.56 -2.76
CA THR A 195 14.24 -1.40 -3.65
C THR A 195 13.47 -1.76 -4.92
N ASN A 196 12.43 -0.99 -5.23
CA ASN A 196 11.84 -0.91 -6.57
C ASN A 196 12.50 0.26 -7.30
N THR A 197 13.30 0.01 -8.34
CA THR A 197 14.10 1.05 -9.00
C THR A 197 13.26 1.94 -9.92
N GLU A 198 13.83 3.06 -10.38
CA GLU A 198 13.10 4.15 -11.08
C GLU A 198 12.32 3.69 -12.32
N THR A 199 12.82 2.67 -13.04
CA THR A 199 12.16 2.14 -14.24
C THR A 199 11.27 0.93 -13.96
N ALA A 200 11.20 0.49 -12.71
CA ALA A 200 10.55 -0.75 -12.33
C ALA A 200 9.09 -0.51 -11.92
N GLU A 201 8.24 -1.48 -12.23
CA GLU A 201 6.81 -1.48 -11.93
C GLU A 201 6.43 -2.66 -11.04
N ILE A 202 5.64 -2.39 -10.00
CA ILE A 202 4.85 -3.40 -9.30
C ILE A 202 3.38 -3.14 -9.61
N ARG A 203 2.73 -4.04 -10.35
CA ARG A 203 1.36 -3.84 -10.84
C ARG A 203 0.37 -4.79 -10.18
N LEU A 204 -0.79 -4.27 -9.83
CA LEU A 204 -1.90 -5.00 -9.22
C LEU A 204 -3.17 -4.79 -10.03
N GLY A 205 -4.03 -5.80 -10.13
CA GLY A 205 -5.40 -5.62 -10.65
C GLY A 205 -5.52 -5.25 -12.13
N ASN A 206 -4.49 -5.54 -12.93
CA ASN A 206 -4.52 -5.28 -14.37
C ASN A 206 -5.22 -6.41 -15.12
N GLY A 207 -6.44 -6.15 -15.60
CA GLY A 207 -7.27 -7.13 -16.32
C GLY A 207 -7.94 -8.20 -15.44
N PHE A 208 -7.69 -8.19 -14.12
CA PHE A 208 -8.21 -9.18 -13.17
C PHE A 208 -8.53 -8.57 -11.81
N THR A 209 -9.63 -8.99 -11.21
CA THR A 209 -10.05 -8.50 -9.89
C THR A 209 -9.09 -8.97 -8.81
N THR A 210 -8.51 -8.05 -8.04
CA THR A 210 -7.70 -8.41 -6.87
C THR A 210 -8.57 -8.94 -5.74
N ALA A 211 -8.01 -9.88 -4.97
CA ALA A 211 -8.56 -10.20 -3.66
C ALA A 211 -8.29 -9.05 -2.69
N ASN A 212 -9.14 -8.90 -1.68
CA ASN A 212 -8.86 -8.01 -0.56
C ASN A 212 -7.53 -8.38 0.10
N ASN A 213 -6.78 -7.36 0.50
CA ASN A 213 -5.42 -7.48 1.01
C ASN A 213 -4.42 -8.04 -0.01
N THR A 214 -4.59 -7.83 -1.32
CA THR A 214 -3.47 -7.98 -2.27
C THR A 214 -2.50 -6.82 -2.05
N ILE A 215 -1.19 -7.10 -1.89
CA ILE A 215 -0.21 -6.10 -1.43
C ILE A 215 0.98 -6.07 -2.38
N ALA A 216 1.39 -4.89 -2.85
CA ALA A 216 2.62 -4.74 -3.64
C ALA A 216 3.86 -4.98 -2.79
N VAL A 217 4.01 -4.26 -1.67
CA VAL A 217 5.12 -4.42 -0.73
C VAL A 217 4.60 -4.50 0.70
N ASP A 218 4.86 -5.65 1.34
CA ASP A 218 4.47 -5.95 2.71
C ASP A 218 5.69 -5.88 3.64
N VAL A 219 5.63 -5.02 4.65
CA VAL A 219 6.73 -4.72 5.56
C VAL A 219 6.37 -5.18 6.97
N VAL A 220 7.16 -6.09 7.51
CA VAL A 220 6.93 -6.64 8.86
C VAL A 220 7.94 -6.11 9.87
N SER A 221 7.69 -6.41 11.14
CA SER A 221 8.54 -5.97 12.25
C SER A 221 10.02 -6.36 12.06
N GLY A 222 10.90 -5.40 12.32
CA GLY A 222 12.35 -5.55 12.19
C GLY A 222 12.88 -5.42 10.75
N ALA A 223 12.03 -5.15 9.76
CA ALA A 223 12.49 -4.88 8.40
C ALA A 223 13.51 -3.74 8.36
N GLY A 224 14.46 -3.84 7.43
CA GLY A 224 15.42 -2.80 7.11
C GLY A 224 14.78 -1.70 6.26
N THR A 225 15.51 -1.25 5.24
CA THR A 225 15.07 -0.12 4.41
C THR A 225 14.26 -0.61 3.22
N VAL A 226 13.12 0.03 2.97
CA VAL A 226 12.21 -0.26 1.85
C VAL A 226 12.01 1.01 1.05
N ILE A 227 12.34 0.98 -0.25
CA ILE A 227 12.27 2.16 -1.11
C ILE A 227 11.51 1.83 -2.39
N ASN A 228 10.49 2.63 -2.69
CA ASN A 228 9.90 2.71 -4.03
C ASN A 228 10.43 3.95 -4.76
N ASN A 229 11.32 3.77 -5.73
CA ASN A 229 11.74 4.83 -6.66
C ASN A 229 10.97 4.76 -7.99
N GLY A 230 10.46 3.58 -8.37
CA GLY A 230 9.65 3.39 -9.57
C GLY A 230 8.16 3.57 -9.33
N THR A 231 7.37 2.75 -10.01
CA THR A 231 5.90 2.85 -9.99
C THR A 231 5.27 1.65 -9.30
N ILE A 232 4.28 1.91 -8.44
CA ILE A 232 3.30 0.91 -8.00
C ILE A 232 1.96 1.28 -8.63
N SER A 233 1.39 0.41 -9.46
CA SER A 233 0.18 0.73 -10.24
C SER A 233 -0.97 -0.23 -9.93
N PHE A 234 -2.17 0.34 -9.77
CA PHE A 234 -3.41 -0.38 -9.56
C PHE A 234 -4.23 -0.24 -10.83
N GLY A 235 -4.46 -1.34 -11.53
CA GLY A 235 -5.28 -1.39 -12.73
C GLY A 235 -6.77 -1.27 -12.43
N ASP A 236 -7.58 -1.22 -13.49
CA ASP A 236 -9.02 -0.95 -13.44
C ASP A 236 -9.83 -1.96 -12.61
N MET A 237 -9.30 -3.17 -12.41
CA MET A 237 -9.96 -4.23 -11.65
C MET A 237 -9.42 -4.34 -10.21
N ALA A 238 -8.52 -3.44 -9.78
CA ALA A 238 -8.04 -3.44 -8.41
C ALA A 238 -9.18 -3.09 -7.43
N LYS A 239 -9.34 -3.91 -6.38
CA LYS A 239 -10.20 -3.67 -5.22
C LYS A 239 -9.55 -4.20 -3.94
N GLY A 240 -9.67 -3.48 -2.84
CA GLY A 240 -9.09 -3.89 -1.56
C GLY A 240 -7.57 -4.09 -1.59
N ALA A 241 -6.87 -3.50 -2.57
CA ALA A 241 -5.43 -3.65 -2.75
C ALA A 241 -4.65 -2.60 -1.95
N VAL A 242 -3.39 -2.90 -1.64
CA VAL A 242 -2.48 -2.00 -0.90
C VAL A 242 -1.13 -1.89 -1.61
N GLY A 243 -0.60 -0.67 -1.72
CA GLY A 243 0.69 -0.42 -2.34
C GLY A 243 1.83 -0.76 -1.37
N LEU A 244 2.05 0.12 -0.40
CA LEU A 244 3.00 -0.06 0.69
C LEU A 244 2.24 -0.36 1.99
N ASN A 245 2.48 -1.52 2.59
CA ASN A 245 1.82 -1.96 3.80
C ASN A 245 2.79 -2.10 4.98
N ALA A 246 2.41 -1.57 6.14
CA ALA A 246 3.01 -1.91 7.42
C ALA A 246 1.92 -2.05 8.49
N GLU A 247 1.68 -3.28 8.94
CA GLU A 247 0.72 -3.59 9.98
C GLU A 247 1.42 -4.29 11.15
N ASN A 248 1.28 -3.72 12.36
CA ASN A 248 1.96 -4.17 13.59
C ASN A 248 3.48 -4.33 13.43
N ALA A 249 4.11 -3.52 12.57
CA ALA A 249 5.53 -3.58 12.27
C ALA A 249 6.39 -2.72 13.22
N GLY A 250 5.76 -1.94 14.10
CA GLY A 250 6.48 -1.03 15.00
C GLY A 250 7.04 0.17 14.23
N THR A 251 8.33 0.45 14.37
CA THR A 251 9.01 1.51 13.58
C THR A 251 9.73 0.88 12.40
N VAL A 252 9.39 1.34 11.20
CA VAL A 252 9.99 0.89 9.92
C VAL A 252 10.68 2.05 9.21
N ASN A 253 11.42 1.78 8.13
CA ASN A 253 11.98 2.80 7.23
C ASN A 253 11.48 2.54 5.81
N VAL A 254 10.29 3.07 5.50
CA VAL A 254 9.61 2.87 4.22
C VAL A 254 9.47 4.21 3.50
N GLN A 255 9.93 4.30 2.26
CA GLN A 255 9.90 5.54 1.48
C GLN A 255 9.29 5.32 0.11
N ASN A 256 8.23 6.08 -0.21
CA ASN A 256 7.79 6.30 -1.58
C ASN A 256 8.48 7.55 -2.14
N ASN A 257 9.50 7.38 -2.98
CA ASN A 257 10.14 8.46 -3.74
C ASN A 257 9.57 8.59 -5.16
N GLY A 258 9.10 7.48 -5.75
CA GLY A 258 8.51 7.42 -7.08
C GLY A 258 7.00 7.66 -7.06
N GLU A 259 6.26 6.79 -7.75
CA GLU A 259 4.83 6.97 -7.98
C GLU A 259 4.01 5.80 -7.42
N ILE A 260 2.83 6.12 -6.88
CA ILE A 260 1.76 5.16 -6.61
C ILE A 260 0.51 5.63 -7.36
N ILE A 261 0.06 4.87 -8.35
CA ILE A 261 -1.10 5.18 -9.18
C ILE A 261 -2.25 4.27 -8.76
N ILE A 262 -3.30 4.83 -8.18
CA ILE A 262 -4.42 4.11 -7.59
C ILE A 262 -5.64 4.20 -8.50
N GLY A 263 -5.75 3.24 -9.43
CA GLY A 263 -6.96 2.97 -10.21
C GLY A 263 -7.97 2.07 -9.48
N GLY A 264 -8.80 1.38 -10.27
CA GLY A 264 -9.88 0.52 -9.78
C GLY A 264 -11.24 1.19 -9.86
N THR A 265 -12.20 0.60 -10.58
CA THR A 265 -13.51 1.25 -10.85
C THR A 265 -14.72 0.50 -10.29
N SER A 266 -14.54 -0.58 -9.51
CA SER A 266 -15.68 -1.36 -9.00
C SER A 266 -15.32 -2.14 -7.74
N GLY A 267 -15.71 -1.65 -6.57
CA GLY A 267 -15.62 -2.46 -5.36
C GLY A 267 -16.01 -1.78 -4.06
N ASP A 268 -16.65 -2.56 -3.19
CA ASP A 268 -17.00 -2.19 -1.81
C ASP A 268 -15.77 -2.06 -0.89
N SER A 269 -14.59 -2.43 -1.38
CA SER A 269 -13.34 -2.48 -0.60
C SER A 269 -12.34 -1.45 -1.11
N GLN A 270 -11.79 -0.69 -0.17
CA GLN A 270 -10.92 0.45 -0.47
C GLN A 270 -9.55 0.03 -0.99
N ASN A 271 -9.11 0.65 -2.09
CA ASN A 271 -7.70 0.61 -2.49
C ASN A 271 -6.90 1.63 -1.68
N VAL A 272 -5.71 1.26 -1.23
CA VAL A 272 -4.88 2.11 -0.38
C VAL A 272 -3.46 2.23 -0.91
N GLY A 273 -2.96 3.44 -1.11
CA GLY A 273 -1.59 3.65 -1.58
C GLY A 273 -0.55 3.26 -0.54
N ILE A 274 -0.61 3.91 0.62
CA ILE A 274 0.26 3.62 1.78
C ILE A 274 -0.63 3.34 3.00
N TYR A 275 -0.44 2.18 3.63
CA TYR A 275 -1.21 1.77 4.80
C TYR A 275 -0.31 1.52 6.01
N ALA A 276 -0.61 2.21 7.10
CA ALA A 276 0.05 2.06 8.39
C ALA A 276 -0.99 1.69 9.47
N LYS A 277 -0.82 0.54 10.11
CA LYS A 277 -1.60 0.14 11.28
C LYS A 277 -0.70 -0.23 12.44
N ALA A 278 -0.85 0.44 13.57
CA ALA A 278 0.05 0.31 14.73
C ALA A 278 1.54 0.34 14.34
N SER A 279 1.88 1.16 13.33
CA SER A 279 3.20 1.22 12.70
C SER A 279 3.56 2.66 12.33
N LYS A 280 4.85 3.00 12.38
CA LYS A 280 5.37 4.36 12.09
C LYS A 280 6.61 4.29 11.20
N GLY A 281 7.00 5.42 10.60
CA GLY A 281 8.19 5.51 9.74
C GLY A 281 7.92 5.17 8.28
N LEU A 282 6.66 5.34 7.84
CA LEU A 282 6.28 5.32 6.43
C LEU A 282 6.25 6.77 5.92
N LEU A 283 6.97 7.01 4.83
CA LEU A 283 7.14 8.34 4.25
C LEU A 283 6.65 8.36 2.80
N ASN A 284 5.83 9.35 2.47
CA ASN A 284 5.56 9.75 1.09
C ASN A 284 6.41 10.98 0.74
N LYS A 285 7.27 10.84 -0.26
CA LYS A 285 8.11 11.92 -0.82
C LYS A 285 7.83 12.17 -2.30
N GLY A 286 7.25 11.18 -2.98
CA GLY A 286 6.89 11.23 -4.39
C GLY A 286 5.41 11.54 -4.63
N LEU A 287 4.89 10.97 -5.72
CA LEU A 287 3.52 11.15 -6.18
C LEU A 287 2.62 9.99 -5.70
N ILE A 288 1.41 10.33 -5.26
CA ILE A 288 0.28 9.41 -5.19
C ILE A 288 -0.83 9.99 -6.07
N ASP A 289 -1.25 9.27 -7.10
CA ASP A 289 -2.27 9.72 -8.05
C ASP A 289 -3.49 8.80 -7.98
N ILE A 290 -4.62 9.33 -7.49
CA ILE A 290 -5.85 8.58 -7.31
C ILE A 290 -6.77 8.83 -8.51
N THR A 291 -6.91 7.82 -9.35
CA THR A 291 -7.74 7.86 -10.57
C THR A 291 -8.95 6.95 -10.51
N GLY A 292 -8.94 5.95 -9.60
CA GLY A 292 -10.04 5.03 -9.35
C GLY A 292 -11.12 5.60 -8.45
N ILE A 293 -11.98 4.72 -7.93
CA ILE A 293 -13.06 5.02 -6.98
C ILE A 293 -12.79 4.34 -5.63
N ASN A 294 -13.41 4.85 -4.56
CA ASN A 294 -13.29 4.30 -3.21
C ASN A 294 -11.83 4.11 -2.76
N ALA A 295 -10.95 5.04 -3.14
CA ALA A 295 -9.52 4.92 -2.94
C ALA A 295 -9.00 5.91 -1.89
N ILE A 296 -7.93 5.51 -1.22
CA ILE A 296 -7.25 6.31 -0.19
C ILE A 296 -5.77 6.41 -0.53
N GLY A 297 -5.24 7.64 -0.60
CA GLY A 297 -3.82 7.85 -0.85
C GLY A 297 -2.96 7.30 0.30
N ILE A 298 -3.17 7.84 1.51
CA ILE A 298 -2.49 7.41 2.74
C ILE A 298 -3.48 7.07 3.85
N LYS A 299 -3.33 5.91 4.49
CA LYS A 299 -4.25 5.45 5.56
C LYS A 299 -3.48 5.07 6.82
N ALA A 300 -3.78 5.74 7.93
CA ALA A 300 -3.16 5.52 9.23
C ALA A 300 -4.22 5.11 10.26
N VAL A 301 -4.08 3.92 10.86
CA VAL A 301 -5.12 3.32 11.72
C VAL A 301 -4.53 2.79 13.04
N ASN A 302 -5.29 2.89 14.13
CA ASN A 302 -4.97 2.33 15.45
C ASN A 302 -3.50 2.54 15.88
N GLY A 303 -3.06 3.80 15.96
CA GLY A 303 -1.67 4.14 16.33
C GLY A 303 -0.70 4.21 15.15
N GLY A 304 -1.20 4.05 13.92
CA GLY A 304 -0.40 4.21 12.70
C GLY A 304 0.03 5.65 12.46
N SER A 305 1.23 5.86 11.89
CA SER A 305 1.72 7.20 11.53
C SER A 305 2.34 7.21 10.14
N ILE A 306 1.95 8.19 9.33
CA ILE A 306 2.51 8.41 7.99
C ILE A 306 2.92 9.88 7.86
N ASP A 307 4.10 10.12 7.29
CA ASP A 307 4.59 11.47 6.99
C ASP A 307 4.57 11.69 5.46
N SER A 308 3.85 12.70 4.98
CA SER A 308 3.90 13.13 3.57
C SER A 308 4.66 14.44 3.48
N VAL A 309 5.90 14.38 2.99
CA VAL A 309 6.92 15.40 3.25
C VAL A 309 7.55 16.01 2.01
N GLY A 310 8.09 17.21 2.17
CA GLY A 310 8.84 17.91 1.12
C GLY A 310 7.96 18.17 -0.10
N SER A 311 8.46 17.84 -1.30
CA SER A 311 7.73 18.00 -2.56
C SER A 311 6.67 16.91 -2.82
N SER A 312 6.29 16.12 -1.81
CA SER A 312 5.29 15.07 -2.00
C SER A 312 3.97 15.64 -2.53
N LEU A 313 3.34 14.95 -3.47
CA LEU A 313 2.08 15.35 -4.07
C LEU A 313 1.07 14.20 -4.02
N ILE A 314 -0.14 14.46 -3.53
CA ILE A 314 -1.28 13.55 -3.63
C ILE A 314 -2.34 14.19 -4.52
N ARG A 315 -2.75 13.53 -5.60
CA ARG A 315 -3.85 13.97 -6.47
C ARG A 315 -5.07 13.09 -6.20
N VAL A 316 -6.20 13.73 -5.93
CA VAL A 316 -7.44 13.03 -5.56
C VAL A 316 -8.49 13.24 -6.65
N GLY A 317 -8.71 12.22 -7.48
CA GLY A 317 -9.79 12.19 -8.46
C GLY A 317 -11.18 12.15 -7.81
N GLY A 318 -12.20 12.49 -8.60
CA GLY A 318 -13.60 12.55 -8.16
C GLY A 318 -14.34 11.24 -8.40
N THR A 319 -15.60 11.18 -7.93
CA THR A 319 -16.40 9.95 -7.97
C THR A 319 -17.88 10.24 -8.24
N THR A 320 -18.56 9.39 -9.02
CA THR A 320 -19.99 9.54 -9.38
C THR A 320 -20.94 8.61 -8.63
N GLU A 321 -20.43 7.64 -7.86
CA GLU A 321 -21.23 6.53 -7.28
C GLU A 321 -21.40 6.61 -5.75
N GLY A 322 -21.25 7.79 -5.14
CA GLY A 322 -21.35 7.99 -3.69
C GLY A 322 -20.18 7.44 -2.85
N LEU A 323 -19.34 6.57 -3.43
CA LEU A 323 -18.07 6.14 -2.85
C LEU A 323 -16.99 7.17 -3.15
N ARG A 324 -16.55 7.93 -2.14
CA ARG A 324 -15.59 9.02 -2.30
C ARG A 324 -14.13 8.55 -2.26
N ASN A 325 -13.27 9.35 -2.89
CA ASN A 325 -11.83 9.23 -2.75
C ASN A 325 -11.29 10.15 -1.65
N TYR A 326 -10.22 9.70 -1.01
CA TYR A 326 -9.57 10.40 0.10
C TYR A 326 -8.09 10.58 -0.19
N GLY A 327 -7.57 11.80 -0.04
CA GLY A 327 -6.13 12.03 0.01
C GLY A 327 -5.50 11.27 1.19
N GLY A 328 -6.15 11.31 2.36
CA GLY A 328 -5.80 10.47 3.49
C GLY A 328 -6.93 10.17 4.47
N TRP A 329 -6.80 9.05 5.17
CA TRP A 329 -7.73 8.54 6.17
C TRP A 329 -7.00 8.18 7.47
N ILE A 330 -7.36 8.83 8.56
CA ILE A 330 -6.68 8.72 9.85
C ILE A 330 -7.70 8.30 10.89
N GLU A 331 -7.56 7.12 11.46
CA GLU A 331 -8.58 6.53 12.32
C GLU A 331 -8.02 5.95 13.60
N GLY A 332 -8.67 6.25 14.73
CA GLY A 332 -8.33 5.69 16.02
C GLY A 332 -7.27 6.49 16.78
N VAL A 333 -7.29 6.31 18.09
CA VAL A 333 -6.39 7.00 19.03
C VAL A 333 -4.92 6.72 18.68
N GLY A 334 -4.13 7.81 18.67
CA GLY A 334 -2.70 7.76 18.38
C GLY A 334 -2.35 7.63 16.90
N SER A 335 -3.35 7.53 16.01
CA SER A 335 -3.14 7.58 14.57
C SER A 335 -2.86 9.00 14.11
N THR A 336 -1.89 9.17 13.22
CA THR A 336 -1.46 10.50 12.78
C THR A 336 -1.05 10.52 11.32
N VAL A 337 -1.40 11.60 10.63
CA VAL A 337 -0.76 12.00 9.37
C VAL A 337 -0.11 13.36 9.57
N ASN A 338 1.19 13.44 9.29
CA ASN A 338 1.92 14.70 9.24
C ASN A 338 2.11 15.09 7.77
N LEU A 339 1.52 16.21 7.37
CA LEU A 339 1.56 16.71 6.00
C LEU A 339 2.42 17.98 5.94
N SER A 340 3.54 17.92 5.22
CA SER A 340 4.31 19.09 4.79
C SER A 340 4.45 19.24 3.28
N GLY A 341 3.90 18.30 2.50
CA GLY A 341 3.69 18.45 1.06
C GLY A 341 2.25 18.84 0.68
N THR A 342 1.83 18.55 -0.54
CA THR A 342 0.56 19.04 -1.11
C THR A 342 -0.44 17.94 -1.42
N ILE A 343 -1.72 18.20 -1.15
CA ILE A 343 -2.86 17.42 -1.66
C ILE A 343 -3.66 18.29 -2.63
N ASN A 344 -3.90 17.82 -3.86
CA ASN A 344 -4.75 18.49 -4.84
C ASN A 344 -6.04 17.68 -5.04
N LEU A 345 -7.18 18.29 -4.73
CA LEU A 345 -8.49 17.71 -4.96
C LEU A 345 -8.91 18.04 -6.40
N LEU A 346 -8.81 17.06 -7.30
CA LEU A 346 -8.98 17.29 -8.73
C LEU A 346 -10.37 16.94 -9.25
N GLY A 347 -11.12 16.08 -8.57
CA GLY A 347 -12.47 15.75 -9.00
C GLY A 347 -13.55 16.02 -7.96
N GLU A 348 -14.79 16.04 -8.44
CA GLU A 348 -15.96 16.34 -7.64
C GLU A 348 -16.10 15.35 -6.48
N ASN A 349 -16.60 15.83 -5.33
CA ASN A 349 -16.80 15.02 -4.13
C ASN A 349 -15.53 14.42 -3.49
N ALA A 350 -14.34 14.78 -3.98
CA ALA A 350 -13.07 14.37 -3.38
C ALA A 350 -12.90 14.93 -1.96
N ILE A 351 -12.31 14.14 -1.07
CA ILE A 351 -11.99 14.54 0.29
C ILE A 351 -10.47 14.57 0.44
N GLY A 352 -9.93 15.65 1.01
CA GLY A 352 -8.51 15.78 1.30
C GLY A 352 -8.08 14.85 2.42
N LEU A 353 -8.39 15.22 3.65
CA LEU A 353 -8.02 14.42 4.83
C LEU A 353 -9.24 14.13 5.68
N HIS A 354 -9.42 12.86 6.03
CA HIS A 354 -10.45 12.40 6.95
C HIS A 354 -9.82 11.98 8.28
N ALA A 355 -10.10 12.72 9.35
CA ALA A 355 -9.69 12.37 10.71
C ALA A 355 -10.90 11.80 11.47
N ARG A 356 -10.75 10.60 12.03
CA ARG A 356 -11.85 9.80 12.56
C ARG A 356 -11.51 9.17 13.92
N ASP A 357 -12.49 9.19 14.82
CA ASP A 357 -12.50 8.48 16.10
C ASP A 357 -11.14 8.55 16.87
N GLY A 358 -10.61 9.77 17.03
CA GLY A 358 -9.33 10.04 17.71
C GLY A 358 -8.14 10.25 16.78
N GLY A 359 -8.33 10.13 15.47
CA GLY A 359 -7.32 10.38 14.45
C GLY A 359 -6.86 11.85 14.40
N GLN A 360 -5.58 12.06 14.10
CA GLN A 360 -4.95 13.38 14.14
C GLN A 360 -4.33 13.76 12.79
N VAL A 361 -4.61 14.98 12.34
CA VAL A 361 -3.97 15.58 11.17
C VAL A 361 -3.08 16.74 11.62
N ASN A 362 -1.82 16.74 11.19
CA ASN A 362 -0.89 17.85 11.45
C ASN A 362 -0.35 18.40 10.14
N LEU A 363 -0.67 19.66 9.83
CA LEU A 363 -0.08 20.40 8.72
C LEU A 363 1.09 21.23 9.24
N SER A 364 2.18 21.28 8.48
CA SER A 364 3.39 22.02 8.83
C SER A 364 4.16 22.45 7.58
N GLY A 365 5.07 23.42 7.71
CA GLY A 365 5.90 23.84 6.57
C GLY A 365 5.05 24.28 5.37
N ASP A 366 5.24 23.61 4.23
CA ASP A 366 4.50 23.87 2.97
C ASP A 366 3.22 23.02 2.83
N GLY A 367 2.78 22.38 3.91
CA GLY A 367 1.57 21.55 3.97
C GLY A 367 0.34 22.29 3.45
N ALA A 368 -0.29 21.76 2.39
CA ALA A 368 -1.45 22.39 1.75
C ALA A 368 -2.47 21.39 1.21
N VAL A 369 -3.75 21.77 1.23
CA VAL A 369 -4.85 21.09 0.54
C VAL A 369 -5.49 22.08 -0.43
N ASN A 370 -5.39 21.80 -1.73
CA ASN A 370 -5.88 22.68 -2.79
C ASN A 370 -7.15 22.14 -3.42
N PHE A 371 -8.11 23.03 -3.63
CA PHE A 371 -9.40 22.71 -4.24
C PHE A 371 -9.35 22.96 -5.76
N GLY A 372 -9.83 21.98 -6.53
CA GLY A 372 -9.78 21.98 -7.99
C GLY A 372 -11.10 21.63 -8.69
N ALA A 373 -12.12 21.15 -7.96
CA ALA A 373 -13.46 20.85 -8.48
C ALA A 373 -14.56 21.16 -7.46
N ALA A 374 -15.83 21.03 -7.86
CA ALA A 374 -16.98 21.34 -7.01
C ALA A 374 -17.21 20.30 -5.90
N ASN A 375 -17.99 20.68 -4.88
CA ASN A 375 -18.52 19.78 -3.85
C ASN A 375 -17.45 18.98 -3.08
N GLN A 376 -16.23 19.53 -2.97
CA GLN A 376 -15.10 18.89 -2.30
C GLN A 376 -15.09 19.19 -0.80
N ILE A 377 -14.39 18.35 -0.03
CA ILE A 377 -14.11 18.61 1.39
C ILE A 377 -12.61 18.64 1.60
N GLY A 378 -12.08 19.74 2.14
CA GLY A 378 -10.65 19.85 2.47
C GLY A 378 -10.30 18.91 3.61
N PHE A 379 -11.00 19.08 4.73
CA PHE A 379 -10.82 18.28 5.92
C PHE A 379 -12.15 17.81 6.51
N TYR A 380 -12.28 16.51 6.72
CA TYR A 380 -13.44 15.89 7.33
C TYR A 380 -13.09 15.32 8.71
N VAL A 381 -13.51 16.00 9.77
CA VAL A 381 -13.30 15.59 11.17
C VAL A 381 -14.55 14.93 11.70
N TYR A 382 -14.42 13.66 12.09
CA TYR A 382 -15.52 12.82 12.52
C TYR A 382 -15.20 12.15 13.84
N GLY A 383 -16.16 12.10 14.76
CA GLY A 383 -15.98 11.36 16.00
C GLY A 383 -15.22 12.14 17.06
N THR A 384 -15.38 11.71 18.30
CA THR A 384 -14.73 12.30 19.48
C THR A 384 -13.21 12.23 19.36
N ASP A 385 -12.54 13.25 19.89
CA ASP A 385 -11.08 13.42 19.95
C ASP A 385 -10.33 13.49 18.60
N SER A 386 -11.03 13.41 17.47
CA SER A 386 -10.46 13.71 16.15
C SER A 386 -10.14 15.19 16.02
N ASN A 387 -9.00 15.53 15.44
CA ASN A 387 -8.57 16.93 15.34
C ASN A 387 -7.63 17.19 14.15
N ILE A 388 -7.54 18.46 13.77
CA ILE A 388 -6.61 19.01 12.78
C ILE A 388 -5.83 20.13 13.44
N LYS A 389 -4.51 20.11 13.25
CA LYS A 389 -3.62 21.22 13.61
C LYS A 389 -2.97 21.75 12.35
N ASN A 390 -2.90 23.07 12.21
CA ASN A 390 -2.22 23.69 11.08
C ASN A 390 -1.13 24.66 11.52
N THR A 391 0.12 24.26 11.34
CA THR A 391 1.29 25.12 11.54
C THR A 391 1.99 25.45 10.22
N SER A 392 1.33 25.20 9.09
CA SER A 392 1.86 25.48 7.76
C SER A 392 1.81 26.98 7.44
N THR A 393 2.61 27.38 6.46
CA THR A 393 2.69 28.77 5.97
C THR A 393 1.61 29.08 4.93
N HIS A 394 0.93 28.06 4.41
CA HIS A 394 -0.09 28.19 3.39
C HIS A 394 -1.42 28.60 4.02
N GLY A 395 -2.03 29.65 3.44
CA GLY A 395 -3.38 30.06 3.83
C GLY A 395 -4.40 28.97 3.53
N MET A 396 -5.39 28.81 4.40
CA MET A 396 -6.48 27.86 4.18
C MET A 396 -7.61 28.52 3.40
N ASN A 397 -7.80 28.09 2.16
CA ASN A 397 -8.80 28.64 1.25
C ASN A 397 -9.60 27.51 0.60
N VAL A 398 -10.92 27.53 0.79
CA VAL A 398 -11.85 26.74 -0.05
C VAL A 398 -12.28 27.58 -1.23
N SER A 399 -11.75 27.26 -2.41
CA SER A 399 -11.81 28.10 -3.61
C SER A 399 -12.80 27.64 -4.67
N THR A 400 -13.44 26.49 -4.49
CA THR A 400 -14.32 25.90 -5.50
C THR A 400 -15.78 25.86 -5.06
N MET A 401 -16.66 25.76 -6.06
CA MET A 401 -18.11 25.84 -5.86
C MET A 401 -18.63 24.76 -4.91
N GLY A 402 -19.53 25.13 -3.99
CA GLY A 402 -20.23 24.21 -3.08
C GLY A 402 -19.32 23.43 -2.13
N SER A 403 -18.02 23.74 -2.11
CA SER A 403 -17.03 22.97 -1.37
C SER A 403 -16.95 23.44 0.08
N THR A 404 -16.46 22.55 0.95
CA THR A 404 -16.32 22.80 2.38
C THR A 404 -14.86 22.71 2.79
N LEU A 405 -14.35 23.72 3.50
CA LEU A 405 -12.99 23.64 4.05
C LEU A 405 -12.93 22.63 5.20
N PHE A 406 -13.74 22.83 6.25
CA PHE A 406 -13.85 21.91 7.38
C PHE A 406 -15.27 21.38 7.53
N ARG A 407 -15.42 20.06 7.39
CA ARG A 407 -16.63 19.33 7.78
C ARG A 407 -16.42 18.72 9.16
N ILE A 408 -17.23 19.08 10.13
CA ILE A 408 -17.17 18.58 11.51
C ILE A 408 -18.43 17.77 11.80
N ALA A 409 -18.30 16.50 12.17
CA ALA A 409 -19.44 15.61 12.33
C ALA A 409 -19.31 14.63 13.50
N SER A 410 -20.46 14.08 13.90
CA SER A 410 -20.58 12.95 14.82
C SER A 410 -19.77 13.10 16.11
N GLY A 411 -19.93 14.21 16.81
CA GLY A 411 -19.29 14.45 18.12
C GLY A 411 -17.89 15.05 18.06
N ALA A 412 -17.34 15.28 16.86
CA ALA A 412 -16.08 15.99 16.68
C ALA A 412 -16.15 17.44 17.15
N LYS A 413 -15.00 18.01 17.54
CA LYS A 413 -14.89 19.38 18.03
C LYS A 413 -13.82 20.14 17.23
N PHE A 414 -14.12 21.38 16.89
CA PHE A 414 -13.18 22.30 16.24
C PHE A 414 -13.04 23.58 17.06
N VAL A 415 -11.80 24.02 17.27
CA VAL A 415 -11.49 25.28 17.95
C VAL A 415 -10.53 26.11 17.07
N GLY A 416 -10.98 27.27 16.61
CA GLY A 416 -10.15 28.21 15.86
C GLY A 416 -9.23 29.07 16.73
N GLY A 417 -8.33 29.82 16.11
CA GLY A 417 -7.52 30.87 16.75
C GLY A 417 -6.12 30.45 17.24
N VAL A 418 -5.93 29.21 17.72
CA VAL A 418 -4.60 28.73 18.18
C VAL A 418 -3.77 28.17 17.02
N ASP A 419 -4.22 27.06 16.44
CA ASP A 419 -3.57 26.41 15.32
C ASP A 419 -4.17 26.86 13.97
N ILE A 420 -5.25 27.64 13.98
CA ILE A 420 -5.98 28.02 12.78
C ILE A 420 -6.44 29.48 12.94
N ALA A 421 -5.55 30.41 12.65
CA ALA A 421 -5.80 31.84 12.86
C ALA A 421 -6.67 32.47 11.76
N LYS A 422 -6.61 31.96 10.52
CA LYS A 422 -7.34 32.52 9.37
C LYS A 422 -7.81 31.44 8.41
N VAL A 423 -9.03 31.60 7.92
CA VAL A 423 -9.60 30.80 6.81
C VAL A 423 -10.26 31.71 5.78
N THR A 424 -10.35 31.24 4.54
CA THR A 424 -11.01 31.95 3.45
C THR A 424 -11.97 31.01 2.72
N ALA A 425 -13.18 31.48 2.47
CA ALA A 425 -14.11 30.86 1.53
C ALA A 425 -14.23 31.78 0.32
N SER A 426 -13.51 31.45 -0.75
CA SER A 426 -13.51 32.21 -2.00
C SER A 426 -14.33 31.55 -3.10
N GLY A 427 -14.65 30.26 -2.97
CA GLY A 427 -15.55 29.57 -3.87
C GLY A 427 -17.00 30.05 -3.77
N GLU A 428 -17.73 29.97 -4.88
CA GLU A 428 -19.16 30.24 -4.91
C GLU A 428 -19.93 29.23 -4.05
N ASN A 429 -20.82 29.70 -3.18
CA ASN A 429 -21.57 28.85 -2.24
C ASN A 429 -20.67 27.91 -1.40
N ALA A 430 -19.40 28.29 -1.19
CA ALA A 430 -18.46 27.51 -0.40
C ALA A 430 -18.67 27.74 1.10
N TYR A 431 -18.34 26.73 1.90
CA TYR A 431 -18.45 26.73 3.36
C TYR A 431 -17.06 26.74 3.98
N ALA A 432 -16.75 27.74 4.81
CA ALA A 432 -15.53 27.65 5.62
C ALA A 432 -15.68 26.54 6.68
N LEU A 433 -16.79 26.52 7.41
CA LEU A 433 -17.10 25.52 8.42
C LEU A 433 -18.50 24.94 8.18
N PHE A 434 -18.60 23.62 8.20
CA PHE A 434 -19.88 22.91 8.18
C PHE A 434 -19.92 21.85 9.30
N VAL A 435 -20.70 22.12 10.34
CA VAL A 435 -20.83 21.30 11.56
C VAL A 435 -22.19 20.63 11.59
N THR A 436 -22.24 19.30 11.75
CA THR A 436 -23.51 18.54 11.81
C THR A 436 -23.54 17.52 12.92
N GLY A 437 -24.75 17.27 13.42
CA GLY A 437 -25.09 16.03 14.09
C GLY A 437 -24.55 15.86 15.51
N LYS A 438 -24.76 14.64 16.00
CA LYS A 438 -24.40 14.13 17.33
C LYS A 438 -24.08 12.64 17.23
N ASP A 439 -23.16 12.13 18.06
CA ASP A 439 -22.85 10.70 18.15
C ASP A 439 -22.85 10.22 19.60
N GLY A 440 -23.61 9.19 19.92
CA GLY A 440 -23.62 8.58 21.26
C GLY A 440 -23.88 9.55 22.43
N GLY A 441 -24.53 10.70 22.17
CA GLY A 441 -24.73 11.78 23.14
C GLY A 441 -23.69 12.91 23.11
N ASN A 442 -22.61 12.76 22.33
CA ASN A 442 -21.63 13.80 22.05
C ASN A 442 -22.09 14.68 20.89
N THR A 443 -22.38 15.94 21.18
CA THR A 443 -22.71 16.95 20.17
C THR A 443 -21.46 17.38 19.41
N SER A 444 -21.54 17.48 18.08
CA SER A 444 -20.49 18.11 17.28
C SER A 444 -20.41 19.59 17.62
N LYS A 445 -19.20 20.12 17.83
CA LYS A 445 -19.03 21.52 18.27
C LYS A 445 -18.04 22.30 17.44
N PHE A 446 -18.38 23.55 17.17
CA PHE A 446 -17.46 24.56 16.68
C PHE A 446 -17.31 25.69 17.70
N THR A 447 -16.09 26.15 17.90
CA THR A 447 -15.77 27.39 18.61
C THR A 447 -14.79 28.18 17.77
N SER A 448 -15.12 29.42 17.44
CA SER A 448 -14.28 30.25 16.55
C SER A 448 -12.92 30.60 17.16
N GLY A 449 -12.83 30.71 18.48
CA GLY A 449 -11.68 31.36 19.11
C GLY A 449 -11.50 32.78 18.59
N SER A 450 -10.23 33.20 18.46
CA SER A 450 -9.81 34.47 17.85
C SER A 450 -9.60 34.39 16.32
N MET A 451 -10.19 33.41 15.63
CA MET A 451 -9.97 33.23 14.19
C MET A 451 -10.60 34.34 13.34
N THR A 452 -9.99 34.60 12.17
CA THR A 452 -10.56 35.42 11.10
C THR A 452 -11.14 34.54 9.98
N ILE A 453 -12.38 34.79 9.58
CA ILE A 453 -13.07 34.13 8.47
C ILE A 453 -13.33 35.15 7.36
N GLU A 454 -12.71 34.96 6.20
CA GLU A 454 -12.88 35.81 5.01
C GLU A 454 -13.86 35.17 4.02
N LEU A 455 -15.01 35.81 3.80
CA LEU A 455 -16.03 35.35 2.85
C LEU A 455 -15.94 36.20 1.59
N THR A 456 -15.26 35.65 0.58
CA THR A 456 -14.89 36.36 -0.66
C THR A 456 -15.49 35.72 -1.91
N GLY A 457 -16.25 34.64 -1.76
CA GLY A 457 -17.07 34.05 -2.83
C GLY A 457 -18.53 34.48 -2.73
N SER A 458 -19.21 34.59 -3.86
CA SER A 458 -20.67 34.83 -3.91
C SER A 458 -21.41 33.70 -3.18
N GLY A 459 -22.35 34.03 -2.28
CA GLY A 459 -23.11 33.02 -1.54
C GLY A 459 -22.28 32.22 -0.51
N SER A 460 -20.99 32.54 -0.33
CA SER A 460 -20.13 31.80 0.61
C SER A 460 -20.62 31.95 2.05
N THR A 461 -20.52 30.86 2.82
CA THR A 461 -20.98 30.80 4.21
C THR A 461 -19.81 30.56 5.15
N GLY A 462 -19.72 31.37 6.20
CA GLY A 462 -18.70 31.21 7.24
C GLY A 462 -18.93 29.94 8.04
N VAL A 463 -20.07 29.84 8.71
CA VAL A 463 -20.36 28.72 9.61
C VAL A 463 -21.77 28.20 9.38
N LEU A 464 -21.90 26.97 8.89
CA LEU A 464 -23.17 26.23 8.87
C LEU A 464 -23.21 25.25 10.05
N ILE A 465 -24.19 25.40 10.94
CA ILE A 465 -24.47 24.51 12.06
C ILE A 465 -25.81 23.83 11.81
N GLU A 466 -25.83 22.50 11.80
CA GLU A 466 -27.06 21.77 11.52
C GLU A 466 -27.27 20.52 12.38
N GLY A 467 -28.47 19.93 12.31
CA GLY A 467 -28.71 18.56 12.79
C GLY A 467 -28.49 18.36 14.29
N GLY A 468 -28.64 19.42 15.08
CA GLY A 468 -28.42 19.41 16.54
C GLY A 468 -26.97 19.63 16.97
N ALA A 469 -26.07 20.04 16.06
CA ALA A 469 -24.73 20.52 16.41
C ALA A 469 -24.76 21.87 17.14
N GLU A 470 -23.63 22.25 17.75
CA GLU A 470 -23.45 23.52 18.45
C GLU A 470 -22.35 24.36 17.78
N GLY A 471 -22.59 25.66 17.62
CA GLY A 471 -21.59 26.63 17.18
C GLY A 471 -21.50 27.82 18.15
N LEU A 472 -20.28 28.16 18.56
CA LEU A 472 -19.97 29.34 19.36
C LEU A 472 -19.05 30.27 18.55
N ILE A 473 -19.50 31.50 18.33
CA ILE A 473 -18.67 32.59 17.81
C ILE A 473 -18.26 33.45 19.00
N GLU A 474 -16.97 33.48 19.31
CA GLU A 474 -16.40 34.24 20.42
C GLU A 474 -16.23 35.72 20.07
N ASN A 475 -16.13 36.57 21.10
CA ASN A 475 -16.05 38.02 20.94
C ASN A 475 -14.82 38.53 20.16
N SER A 476 -13.79 37.69 20.04
CA SER A 476 -12.51 38.01 19.39
C SER A 476 -12.44 37.48 17.96
N ALA A 477 -13.46 36.74 17.50
CA ALA A 477 -13.56 36.31 16.13
C ALA A 477 -13.94 37.46 15.21
N ILE A 478 -13.42 37.41 13.98
CA ILE A 478 -13.75 38.38 12.94
C ILE A 478 -14.27 37.62 11.73
N ILE A 479 -15.44 37.99 11.23
CA ILE A 479 -16.02 37.43 10.00
C ILE A 479 -16.25 38.58 9.03
N HIS A 480 -15.54 38.57 7.89
CA HIS A 480 -15.69 39.57 6.84
C HIS A 480 -16.58 39.04 5.72
N LEU A 481 -17.67 39.76 5.44
CA LEU A 481 -18.63 39.44 4.39
C LEU A 481 -18.31 40.31 3.16
N ASN A 482 -17.30 39.91 2.40
CA ASN A 482 -16.70 40.73 1.34
C ASN A 482 -17.33 40.50 -0.05
N GLN A 483 -18.46 39.80 -0.13
CA GLN A 483 -19.18 39.56 -1.38
C GLN A 483 -20.70 39.56 -1.21
N THR A 484 -21.39 39.69 -2.35
CA THR A 484 -22.84 39.53 -2.44
C THR A 484 -23.27 38.17 -1.92
N ASN A 485 -24.34 38.17 -1.12
CA ASN A 485 -24.93 36.97 -0.51
C ASN A 485 -23.96 36.18 0.40
N ALA A 486 -22.82 36.74 0.80
CA ALA A 486 -21.99 36.11 1.81
C ALA A 486 -22.76 36.06 3.15
N ILE A 487 -22.69 34.93 3.86
CA ILE A 487 -23.45 34.68 5.08
C ILE A 487 -22.47 34.35 6.21
N ALA A 488 -22.52 35.11 7.31
CA ALA A 488 -21.64 34.87 8.45
C ALA A 488 -21.87 33.48 9.08
N GLY A 489 -23.14 33.12 9.30
CA GLY A 489 -23.50 31.78 9.73
C GLY A 489 -24.98 31.46 9.59
N ILE A 490 -25.28 30.16 9.58
CA ILE A 490 -26.61 29.55 9.46
C ILE A 490 -26.73 28.51 10.57
N ALA A 491 -27.91 28.46 11.21
CA ALA A 491 -28.27 27.40 12.14
C ALA A 491 -29.58 26.75 11.69
N ASP A 492 -29.56 25.44 11.44
CA ASP A 492 -30.73 24.65 11.01
C ASP A 492 -30.91 23.40 11.90
N GLY A 493 -32.15 23.01 12.16
CA GLY A 493 -32.48 21.76 12.83
C GLY A 493 -32.31 20.52 11.93
N ASN A 494 -32.34 20.68 10.60
CA ASN A 494 -32.24 19.58 9.66
C ASN A 494 -30.79 19.16 9.46
N GLY A 495 -30.46 17.89 9.75
CA GLY A 495 -29.09 17.37 9.55
C GLY A 495 -28.94 16.65 8.22
N HIS A 496 -27.81 16.87 7.54
CA HIS A 496 -27.46 16.21 6.29
C HIS A 496 -26.16 15.42 6.44
N ASP A 497 -26.19 14.16 6.00
CA ASP A 497 -24.98 13.35 5.89
C ASP A 497 -24.33 13.55 4.51
N LEU A 498 -23.12 13.05 4.36
CA LEU A 498 -22.34 12.97 3.14
C LEU A 498 -23.10 12.36 1.95
N ALA A 499 -24.10 11.50 2.18
CA ALA A 499 -24.92 10.89 1.13
C ALA A 499 -25.96 11.84 0.49
N VAL A 500 -26.13 13.05 1.02
CA VAL A 500 -27.20 14.00 0.64
C VAL A 500 -26.64 15.31 0.06
N ILE A 501 -25.35 15.34 -0.30
CA ILE A 501 -24.67 16.52 -0.86
C ILE A 501 -24.41 16.30 -2.36
#